data_AF-A0A2V7CTY1-F1
#
_entry.id   AF-A0A2V7CTY1-F1
#
_cell.length_a   1.000
_cell.length_b   1.000
_cell.length_c   1.000
_cell.angle_alpha   90.00
_cell.angle_beta   90.00
_cell.angle_gamma   90.00
#
_symmetry.space_group_name_H-M   'P 1'
#
loop_
_entity.id
_entity.type
_entity.pdbx_description
1 polymer ?
#
loop_
_entity_poly.entity_id
_entity_poly.type
_entity_poly.pdbx_seq_one_letter_code
_entity_poly.pdbx_strand_id
1 'polypeptide(L)'
;MRHHLAIVTALILAVGSLLTAAPSHAQSKSEIVIGVQCDRTGPTQIVGTVLCPAFHDYIALVNSRGGVDGHPIKAIEIDHEYKVPPAVES
;
A
#
# COMPACT_ATOMS: atom_id res chain seq x y z
N MET A 1 40.25 24.50 -22.87
CA MET A 1 39.40 24.94 -21.72
C MET A 1 37.89 24.88 -22.02
N ARG A 2 37.39 25.47 -23.11
CA ARG A 2 35.94 25.45 -23.43
C ARG A 2 35.35 24.05 -23.68
N HIS A 3 36.10 23.15 -24.31
CA HIS A 3 35.65 21.77 -24.57
C HIS A 3 35.57 20.91 -23.30
N HIS A 4 36.51 21.06 -22.37
CA HIS A 4 36.46 20.34 -21.08
C HIS A 4 35.29 20.80 -20.22
N LEU A 5 34.97 22.10 -20.26
CA LEU A 5 33.81 22.66 -19.56
C LEU A 5 32.49 22.10 -20.13
N ALA A 6 32.38 21.96 -21.45
CA ALA A 6 31.21 21.37 -22.09
C ALA A 6 31.02 19.89 -21.74
N ILE A 7 32.11 19.12 -21.67
CA ILE A 7 32.07 17.69 -21.31
C ILE A 7 31.66 17.51 -19.83
N VAL A 8 32.20 18.32 -18.92
CA VAL A 8 31.83 18.27 -17.50
C VAL A 8 30.36 18.61 -17.29
N THR A 9 29.84 19.64 -17.97
CA THR A 9 28.42 20.01 -17.88
C THR A 9 27.51 18.90 -18.42
N ALA A 10 27.89 18.24 -19.53
CA ALA A 10 27.12 17.12 -20.09
C ALA A 10 27.09 15.89 -19.16
N LEU A 11 28.20 15.60 -18.48
CA LEU A 11 28.28 14.52 -17.47
C LEU A 11 27.42 14.82 -16.24
N ILE A 12 27.43 16.06 -15.73
CA ILE A 12 26.58 16.46 -14.59
C ILE A 12 25.09 16.35 -14.95
N LEU A 13 24.70 16.74 -16.16
CA LEU A 13 23.32 16.61 -16.66
C LEU A 13 22.89 15.14 -16.81
N ALA A 14 23.78 14.26 -17.30
CA ALA A 14 23.49 12.84 -17.47
C ALA A 14 23.40 12.07 -16.14
N VAL A 15 24.17 12.47 -15.13
CA VAL A 15 24.07 11.87 -13.78
C VAL A 15 22.86 12.42 -13.02
N GLY A 16 22.51 13.70 -13.24
CA GLY A 16 21.32 14.32 -12.66
C GLY A 16 20.00 13.68 -13.12
N SER A 17 19.92 13.24 -14.38
CA SER A 17 18.71 12.60 -14.93
C SER A 17 18.49 11.16 -14.45
N LEU A 18 19.52 10.47 -13.98
CA LEU A 18 19.40 9.14 -13.36
C LEU A 18 18.95 9.21 -11.90
N LEU A 19 19.18 10.33 -11.22
CA LEU A 19 18.81 10.55 -9.81
C LEU A 19 17.38 11.06 -9.63
N THR A 20 16.75 11.56 -10.69
CA THR A 20 15.35 12.07 -10.66
C THR A 20 14.33 11.07 -11.19
N ALA A 21 14.75 9.85 -11.53
CA ALA A 21 13.82 8.72 -11.68
C ALA A 21 13.32 8.30 -10.29
N ALA A 22 12.62 9.21 -9.61
CA ALA A 22 11.67 8.81 -8.58
C ALA A 22 10.81 7.71 -9.19
N PRO A 23 10.49 6.63 -8.45
CA PRO A 23 9.56 5.63 -8.94
C PRO A 23 8.31 6.41 -9.36
N SER A 24 8.10 6.47 -10.67
CA SER A 24 6.90 7.04 -11.23
C SER A 24 5.82 6.11 -10.72
N HIS A 25 5.18 6.50 -9.62
CA HIS A 25 3.96 5.88 -9.16
C HIS A 25 2.96 6.24 -10.24
N ALA A 26 2.96 5.44 -11.30
CA ALA A 26 2.01 5.52 -12.38
C ALA A 26 0.66 5.74 -11.73
N GLN A 27 -0.02 6.82 -12.14
CA GLN A 27 -1.24 7.33 -11.54
C GLN A 27 -2.11 6.14 -11.13
N SER A 28 -2.18 5.91 -9.82
CA SER A 28 -2.83 4.74 -9.24
C SER A 28 -4.19 4.56 -9.90
N LYS A 29 -4.51 3.33 -10.32
CA LYS A 29 -5.86 3.03 -10.82
C LYS A 29 -6.89 3.18 -9.70
N SER A 30 -8.17 3.05 -10.02
CA SER A 30 -9.25 3.06 -9.02
C SER A 30 -8.99 2.04 -7.91
N GLU A 31 -9.37 2.38 -6.68
CA GLU A 31 -9.15 1.50 -5.54
C GLU A 31 -9.98 0.20 -5.64
N ILE A 32 -9.42 -0.91 -5.18
CA ILE A 32 -10.18 -2.12 -4.85
C ILE A 32 -10.54 -2.02 -3.37
N VAL A 33 -11.83 -1.94 -3.05
CA VAL A 33 -12.30 -1.91 -1.66
C VAL A 33 -12.52 -3.35 -1.19
N ILE A 34 -11.85 -3.74 -0.10
CA ILE A 34 -12.00 -5.07 0.52
C ILE A 34 -12.41 -4.87 1.97
N GLY A 35 -13.57 -5.46 2.31
CA GLY A 35 -14.04 -5.58 3.68
C GLY A 35 -13.52 -6.84 4.37
N VAL A 36 -13.17 -6.75 5.64
CA VAL A 36 -12.90 -7.88 6.52
C VAL A 36 -13.74 -7.75 7.80
N GLN A 37 -14.34 -8.85 8.21
CA GLN A 37 -14.98 -8.97 9.52
C GLN A 37 -13.97 -9.62 10.46
N CYS A 38 -13.76 -9.00 11.61
CA CYS A 38 -12.72 -9.36 12.53
C CYS A 38 -13.27 -9.48 13.94
N ASP A 39 -12.67 -10.37 14.73
CA ASP A 39 -12.98 -10.50 16.16
C ASP A 39 -11.99 -9.67 16.96
N ARG A 40 -12.16 -8.34 16.98
CA ARG A 40 -11.32 -7.47 17.83
C ARG A 40 -11.74 -7.60 19.29
N THR A 41 -13.02 -7.87 19.50
CA THR A 41 -13.60 -8.16 20.82
C THR A 41 -14.36 -9.50 20.77
N GLY A 42 -14.92 -9.93 21.91
CA GLY A 42 -15.72 -11.15 21.99
C GLY A 42 -14.93 -12.43 22.29
N PRO A 43 -15.60 -13.60 22.28
CA PRO A 43 -15.05 -14.86 22.79
C PRO A 43 -13.86 -15.41 21.98
N THR A 44 -13.74 -15.02 20.71
CA THR A 44 -12.68 -15.47 19.79
C THR A 44 -11.61 -14.40 19.56
N GLN A 45 -11.61 -13.31 20.35
CA GLN A 45 -10.68 -12.19 20.17
C GLN A 45 -9.21 -12.60 20.16
N ILE A 46 -8.86 -13.71 20.82
CA ILE A 46 -7.49 -14.25 20.82
C ILE A 46 -6.96 -14.48 19.40
N VAL A 47 -7.83 -14.85 18.45
CA VAL A 47 -7.47 -15.00 17.03
C VAL A 47 -7.27 -13.61 16.39
N GLY A 48 -8.19 -12.69 16.65
CA GLY A 48 -8.16 -11.34 16.07
C GLY A 48 -7.00 -10.47 16.53
N THR A 49 -6.42 -10.74 17.72
CA THR A 49 -5.22 -10.02 18.19
C THR A 49 -4.03 -10.13 17.23
N VAL A 50 -3.93 -11.24 16.48
CA VAL A 50 -2.86 -11.48 15.52
C VAL A 50 -3.37 -11.37 14.08
N LEU A 51 -4.53 -11.95 13.77
CA LEU A 51 -5.03 -12.01 12.39
C LEU A 51 -5.40 -10.63 11.84
N CYS A 52 -6.12 -9.82 12.61
CA CYS A 52 -6.63 -8.54 12.13
C CYS A 52 -5.53 -7.52 11.79
N PRO A 53 -4.48 -7.30 12.63
CA PRO A 53 -3.36 -6.47 12.20
C PRO A 53 -2.60 -7.08 11.01
N ALA A 54 -2.40 -8.40 10.98
CA ALA A 54 -1.70 -9.06 9.88
C ALA A 54 -2.40 -8.88 8.52
N PHE A 55 -3.73 -8.82 8.49
CA PHE A 55 -4.50 -8.50 7.29
C PHE A 55 -4.14 -7.12 6.73
N HIS A 56 -4.11 -6.09 7.60
CA HIS A 56 -3.72 -4.73 7.20
C HIS A 56 -2.25 -4.65 6.80
N ASP A 57 -1.36 -5.32 7.52
CA ASP A 57 0.07 -5.36 7.21
C ASP A 57 0.32 -5.97 5.83
N TYR A 58 -0.39 -7.05 5.50
CA TYR A 58 -0.28 -7.67 4.18
C TYR A 58 -0.82 -6.77 3.07
N ILE A 59 -1.94 -6.07 3.31
CA ILE A 59 -2.46 -5.09 2.35
C ILE A 59 -1.48 -3.93 2.15
N ALA A 60 -0.88 -3.41 3.24
CA ALA A 60 0.14 -2.39 3.15
C ALA A 60 1.36 -2.87 2.34
N LEU A 61 1.78 -4.12 2.54
CA LEU A 61 2.83 -4.75 1.75
C LEU A 61 2.47 -4.83 0.26
N VAL A 62 1.27 -5.30 -0.08
CA VAL A 62 0.79 -5.37 -1.47
C VAL A 62 0.75 -3.98 -2.11
N ASN A 63 0.21 -2.99 -1.41
CA ASN A 63 0.13 -1.61 -1.89
C ASN A 63 1.51 -0.98 -2.08
N SER A 64 2.47 -1.26 -1.17
CA SER A 64 3.86 -0.79 -1.31
C SER A 64 4.56 -1.36 -2.57
N ARG A 65 4.03 -2.45 -3.13
CA ARG A 65 4.54 -3.10 -4.35
C ARG A 65 3.74 -2.71 -5.61
N GLY A 66 2.88 -1.70 -5.51
CA GLY A 66 2.08 -1.19 -6.63
C GLY A 66 0.66 -1.73 -6.70
N GLY A 67 0.19 -2.43 -5.66
CA GLY A 67 -1.18 -2.95 -5.60
C GLY A 67 -1.42 -4.14 -6.53
N VAL A 68 -2.68 -4.42 -6.84
CA VAL A 68 -3.10 -5.51 -7.74
C VAL A 68 -3.33 -4.93 -9.13
N ASP A 69 -2.48 -5.28 -10.09
CA ASP A 69 -2.51 -4.73 -11.46
C ASP A 69 -2.50 -3.19 -11.52
N GLY A 70 -1.84 -2.54 -10.56
CA GLY A 70 -1.80 -1.08 -10.41
C GLY A 70 -2.98 -0.47 -9.66
N HIS A 71 -3.88 -1.28 -9.10
CA HIS A 71 -4.99 -0.84 -8.25
C HIS A 71 -4.60 -1.01 -6.77
N PRO A 72 -4.57 0.06 -5.97
CA PRO A 72 -4.35 -0.04 -4.53
C PRO A 72 -5.58 -0.65 -3.87
N ILE A 73 -5.34 -1.41 -2.80
CA ILE A 73 -6.38 -1.99 -1.99
C ILE A 73 -6.71 -1.04 -0.83
N LYS A 74 -7.99 -0.71 -0.68
CA LYS A 74 -8.54 -0.05 0.50
C LYS A 74 -9.15 -1.10 1.42
N ALA A 75 -8.49 -1.36 2.54
CA ALA A 75 -8.97 -2.26 3.58
C ALA A 75 -10.03 -1.55 4.45
N ILE A 76 -11.16 -2.20 4.68
CA ILE A 76 -12.17 -1.78 5.67
C ILE A 76 -12.36 -2.94 6.64
N GLU A 77 -12.24 -2.65 7.93
CA GLU A 77 -12.41 -3.63 8.99
C GLU A 77 -13.68 -3.31 9.79
N ILE A 78 -14.45 -4.35 10.13
CA ILE A 78 -15.58 -4.29 11.06
C ILE A 78 -15.32 -5.29 12.18
N ASP A 79 -15.47 -4.86 13.44
CA ASP A 79 -15.47 -5.78 14.58
C ASP A 79 -16.87 -6.39 14.75
N HIS A 80 -16.99 -7.70 14.57
CA HIS A 80 -18.26 -8.41 14.72
C HIS A 80 -18.39 -9.21 16.02
N GLU A 81 -17.36 -9.20 16.88
CA GLU A 81 -17.38 -9.81 18.21
C GLU A 81 -17.79 -11.30 18.27
N TYR A 82 -17.63 -12.05 17.18
CA TYR A 82 -18.15 -13.42 17.01
C TYR A 82 -19.68 -13.52 17.12
N LYS A 83 -20.40 -12.48 16.73
CA LYS A 83 -21.86 -12.39 16.80
C LYS A 83 -22.45 -12.17 15.41
N VAL A 84 -23.61 -12.77 15.18
CA VAL A 84 -24.34 -12.64 13.91
C VAL A 84 -24.88 -11.23 13.67
N PRO A 85 -25.52 -10.53 14.63
CA PRO A 85 -26.07 -9.20 14.37
C PRO A 85 -25.04 -8.17 13.86
N PRO A 86 -23.91 -7.91 14.53
CA PRO A 86 -22.90 -6.97 14.04
C PRO A 86 -22.20 -7.42 12.75
N ALA A 87 -22.31 -8.70 12.36
CA ALA A 87 -21.78 -9.22 11.10
C ALA A 87 -22.66 -8.91 9.87
N VAL A 88 -23.94 -8.58 10.06
CA VAL A 88 -24.92 -8.43 8.96
C VAL A 88 -25.69 -7.12 8.98
N GLU A 89 -25.52 -6.29 10.01
CA GLU A 89 -26.15 -4.98 10.10
C GLU A 89 -25.52 -3.96 9.12
N SER A 90 -26.33 -2.97 8.71
CA SER A 90 -26.03 -2.01 7.64
C SER A 90 -25.82 -0.60 8.15
#